data_AF-A0A938W7K3-F1
#
_entry.id   AF-A0A938W7K3-F1
#
_cell.length_a   1.000
_cell.length_b   1.000
_cell.length_c   1.000
_cell.angle_alpha   90.00
_cell.angle_beta   90.00
_cell.angle_gamma   90.00
#
_symmetry.space_group_name_H-M   'P 1'
#
loop_
_entity.id
_entity.type
_entity.pdbx_description
1 polymer ?
#
loop_
_entity_poly.entity_id
_entity_poly.type
_entity_poly.pdbx_seq_one_letter_code
_entity_poly.pdbx_strand_id
1 'polypeptide(L)'
;MWEHDEKFVFLADFGESASICAKLTLIARELGIQLDRLSVQVEGDLNPDRLFGKSYADRAGFKSIRLNLQPGTSASPDLLVRWVQEIKNRCPINDNLLNPTPIDFQLINTYPEIVHHG
;
A
#
# COMPACT_ATOMS: atom_id res chain seq x y z
N MET A 1 -30.68 -0.90 -9.93
CA MET A 1 -30.41 -1.45 -8.58
C MET A 1 -28.90 -1.38 -8.42
N TRP A 2 -28.43 -0.46 -7.58
CA TRP A 2 -27.01 -0.15 -7.40
C TRP A 2 -26.47 -1.02 -6.27
N GLU A 3 -25.48 -1.87 -6.54
CA GLU A 3 -24.77 -2.62 -5.50
C GLU A 3 -23.69 -1.73 -4.89
N HIS A 4 -23.78 -1.53 -3.57
CA HIS A 4 -22.80 -0.87 -2.72
C HIS A 4 -21.54 -1.74 -2.54
N ASP A 5 -20.79 -1.97 -3.62
CA ASP A 5 -19.49 -2.63 -3.51
C ASP A 5 -18.37 -1.57 -3.45
N GLU A 6 -18.05 -1.14 -2.24
CA GLU A 6 -17.01 -0.16 -1.87
C GLU A 6 -15.58 -0.72 -2.01
N LYS A 7 -15.28 -1.38 -3.13
CA LYS A 7 -14.00 -2.06 -3.39
C LYS A 7 -13.13 -1.22 -4.31
N PHE A 8 -11.99 -0.75 -3.78
CA PHE A 8 -10.98 -0.07 -4.60
C PHE A 8 -9.96 -1.09 -5.08
N VAL A 9 -9.74 -1.15 -6.40
CA VAL A 9 -8.74 -2.04 -7.02
C VAL A 9 -7.66 -1.19 -7.68
N PHE A 10 -6.42 -1.37 -7.25
CA PHE A 10 -5.23 -0.77 -7.86
C PHE A 10 -4.44 -1.87 -8.56
N LEU A 11 -4.31 -1.74 -9.88
CA LEU A 11 -3.44 -2.59 -10.69
C LEU A 11 -2.11 -1.87 -10.84
N ALA A 12 -1.03 -2.50 -10.37
CA ALA A 12 0.32 -2.02 -10.59
C ALA A 12 1.07 -3.05 -11.43
N ASP A 13 1.35 -2.67 -12.68
CA ASP A 13 2.35 -3.35 -13.48
C ASP A 13 3.74 -2.82 -13.13
N PHE A 14 4.77 -3.55 -13.57
CA PHE A 14 6.18 -3.35 -13.24
C PHE A 14 6.65 -1.90 -13.49
N GLY A 15 6.45 -0.97 -12.53
CA GLY A 15 6.88 0.42 -12.68
C GLY A 15 6.27 1.48 -11.76
N GLU A 16 5.02 1.35 -11.29
CA GLU A 16 4.29 2.53 -10.79
C GLU A 16 3.93 2.56 -9.30
N SER A 17 4.25 1.53 -8.51
CA SER A 17 4.09 1.58 -7.04
C SER A 17 5.45 1.54 -6.34
N ALA A 18 5.88 2.71 -5.85
CA ALA A 18 7.28 2.99 -5.51
C ALA A 18 7.85 2.25 -4.29
N SER A 19 7.03 1.58 -3.48
CA SER A 19 7.50 1.07 -2.18
C SER A 19 7.14 -0.39 -1.90
N ILE A 20 5.93 -0.86 -2.23
CA ILE A 20 5.61 -2.29 -2.08
C ILE A 20 6.21 -3.12 -3.21
N CYS A 21 6.06 -2.69 -4.47
CA CYS A 21 6.58 -3.45 -5.63
C CYS A 21 8.11 -3.52 -5.66
N ALA A 22 8.80 -2.47 -5.20
CA ALA A 22 10.26 -2.47 -5.10
C ALA A 22 10.79 -3.58 -4.17
N LYS A 23 10.10 -3.83 -3.04
CA LYS A 23 10.47 -4.88 -2.08
C LYS A 23 10.21 -6.29 -2.64
N LEU A 24 9.13 -6.49 -3.40
CA LEU A 24 8.81 -7.78 -4.04
C LEU A 24 9.97 -8.23 -4.93
N THR A 25 10.42 -7.36 -5.84
CA THR A 25 11.49 -7.65 -6.80
C THR A 25 12.86 -7.78 -6.13
N LEU A 26 13.15 -6.97 -5.10
CA LEU A 26 14.40 -7.08 -4.35
C LEU A 26 14.55 -8.46 -3.70
N ILE A 27 13.54 -8.89 -2.94
CA ILE A 27 13.58 -10.16 -2.22
C ILE A 27 13.57 -11.34 -3.20
N ALA A 28 12.87 -11.23 -4.34
CA ALA A 28 12.92 -12.24 -5.38
C ALA A 28 14.36 -12.45 -5.89
N ARG A 29 15.07 -11.35 -6.17
CA ARG A 29 16.48 -11.40 -6.61
C ARG A 29 17.40 -11.98 -5.54
N GLU A 30 17.23 -11.62 -4.28
CA GLU A 30 18.02 -12.17 -3.16
C GLU A 30 17.81 -13.69 -2.98
N LEU A 31 16.61 -14.19 -3.27
CA LEU A 31 16.27 -15.61 -3.23
C LEU A 31 16.61 -16.37 -4.53
N GLY A 32 17.19 -15.69 -5.52
CA GLY A 32 17.51 -16.30 -6.82
C GLY A 32 16.29 -16.59 -7.70
N ILE A 33 15.15 -15.94 -7.44
CA ILE A 33 13.94 -16.05 -8.25
C ILE A 33 14.05 -15.10 -9.43
N GLN A 34 14.12 -15.66 -10.64
CA GLN A 34 13.99 -14.88 -11.86
C GLN A 34 12.51 -14.59 -12.12
N LEU A 35 12.13 -13.32 -12.10
CA LEU A 35 10.79 -12.86 -12.46
C LEU A 35 10.81 -12.32 -13.90
N ASP A 36 10.13 -12.99 -14.82
CA ASP A 36 9.97 -12.53 -16.21
C ASP A 36 8.84 -11.49 -16.31
N ARG A 37 7.84 -11.60 -15.42
CA ARG A 37 6.75 -10.65 -15.22
C ARG A 37 6.32 -10.70 -13.76
N LEU A 38 5.78 -9.60 -13.25
CA LEU A 38 5.05 -9.60 -11.99
C LEU A 38 3.84 -8.66 -12.14
N SER A 39 2.64 -9.20 -12.02
CA SER A 39 1.42 -8.41 -11.86
C SER A 39 1.01 -8.38 -10.40
N VAL A 40 0.68 -7.18 -9.91
CA VAL A 40 0.26 -6.94 -8.54
C VAL A 40 -1.10 -6.25 -8.57
N GLN A 41 -2.09 -6.90 -7.98
CA GLN A 41 -3.39 -6.31 -7.75
C GLN A 41 -3.55 -6.07 -6.25
N VAL A 42 -3.87 -4.83 -5.89
CA VAL A 42 -4.16 -4.43 -4.51
C VAL A 42 -5.62 -4.04 -4.42
N GLU A 43 -6.35 -4.66 -3.51
CA GLU A 43 -7.73 -4.29 -3.22
C GLU A 43 -7.87 -3.79 -1.80
N GLY A 44 -8.81 -2.89 -1.55
CA GLY A 44 -9.13 -2.46 -0.19
C GLY A 44 -10.55 -1.96 -0.03
N ASP A 45 -11.07 -2.12 1.18
CA ASP A 45 -12.40 -1.64 1.57
C ASP A 45 -12.25 -0.34 2.36
N LEU A 46 -13.01 0.69 2.02
CA LEU A 46 -12.90 2.04 2.60
C LEU A 46 -14.30 2.64 2.78
N ASN A 47 -14.52 3.38 3.86
CA ASN A 47 -15.72 4.19 4.03
C ASN A 47 -15.54 5.56 3.30
N PRO A 48 -16.24 5.81 2.18
CA PRO A 48 -16.09 7.05 1.42
C PRO A 48 -16.68 8.25 2.16
N ASP A 49 -17.76 8.07 2.93
CA ASP A 49 -18.35 9.16 3.72
C ASP A 49 -17.39 9.65 4.80
N ARG A 50 -16.58 8.76 5.36
CA ARG A 50 -15.51 9.16 6.28
C ARG A 50 -14.38 9.89 5.57
N LEU A 51 -13.97 9.42 4.40
CA LEU A 51 -12.94 10.06 3.58
C LEU A 51 -13.34 11.50 3.20
N PHE A 52 -14.60 11.70 2.80
CA PHE A 52 -15.12 13.00 2.38
C PHE A 52 -15.65 13.87 3.54
N GLY A 53 -15.42 13.47 4.80
CA GLY A 53 -15.81 14.24 5.97
C GLY A 53 -17.31 14.34 6.24
N LYS A 54 -18.12 13.48 5.62
CA LYS A 54 -19.58 13.43 5.81
C LYS A 54 -19.98 12.68 7.08
N SER A 55 -19.17 11.72 7.52
CA SER A 55 -19.37 10.94 8.74
C SER A 55 -18.08 10.78 9.53
N TYR A 56 -18.19 10.66 10.86
CA TYR A 56 -17.06 10.47 11.80
C TYR A 56 -17.22 9.22 12.65
N ALA A 57 -18.24 8.40 12.41
CA ALA A 57 -18.55 7.20 13.19
C ALA A 57 -17.51 6.09 13.04
N ASP A 58 -16.66 6.17 12.02
CA ASP A 58 -15.66 5.15 11.69
C ASP A 58 -14.31 5.80 11.34
N ARG A 59 -13.21 5.05 11.35
CA ARG A 59 -11.87 5.54 10.94
C ARG A 59 -11.79 5.73 9.42
N ALA A 60 -10.99 6.72 8.98
CA ALA A 60 -10.85 7.05 7.56
C ALA A 60 -9.97 6.09 6.75
N GLY A 61 -9.18 5.23 7.41
CA GLY A 61 -8.31 4.29 6.72
C GLY A 61 -9.04 3.05 6.18
N PHE A 62 -8.37 2.33 5.28
CA PHE A 62 -8.82 1.03 4.78
C PHE A 62 -9.15 0.06 5.93
N LYS A 63 -10.23 -0.70 5.77
CA LYS A 63 -10.69 -1.73 6.73
C LYS A 63 -10.01 -3.06 6.49
N SER A 64 -9.71 -3.34 5.24
CA SER A 64 -8.92 -4.48 4.82
C SER A 64 -8.13 -4.12 3.56
N ILE A 65 -7.01 -4.79 3.37
CA ILE A 65 -6.18 -4.70 2.17
C ILE A 65 -5.88 -6.13 1.73
N ARG A 66 -6.06 -6.42 0.44
CA ARG A 66 -5.79 -7.73 -0.18
C ARG A 66 -4.76 -7.53 -1.29
N LEU A 67 -3.70 -8.33 -1.28
CA LEU A 67 -2.70 -8.35 -2.34
C LEU A 67 -2.77 -9.67 -3.10
N ASN A 68 -3.04 -9.60 -4.40
CA ASN A 68 -2.94 -10.72 -5.32
C ASN A 68 -1.65 -10.56 -6.15
N LEU A 69 -0.69 -11.46 -5.93
CA LEU A 69 0.59 -11.49 -6.65
C LEU A 69 0.55 -12.57 -7.73
N GLN A 70 0.87 -12.18 -8.97
CA GLN A 70 0.94 -13.09 -10.11
C GLN A 70 2.35 -13.01 -10.74
N PRO A 71 3.33 -13.74 -10.17
CA PRO A 71 4.68 -13.81 -10.74
C PRO A 71 4.72 -14.75 -11.96
N GLY A 72 5.28 -14.29 -13.06
CA GLY A 72 5.74 -15.13 -14.16
C GLY A 72 7.17 -15.59 -13.87
N THR A 73 7.33 -16.86 -13.49
CA THR A 73 8.63 -17.46 -13.12
C THR A 73 8.57 -18.98 -13.18
N SER A 74 9.74 -19.62 -13.29
CA SER A 74 9.92 -21.08 -13.18
C SER A 74 10.31 -21.54 -11.77
N ALA A 75 10.35 -20.64 -10.78
CA ALA A 75 10.66 -20.98 -9.39
C ALA A 75 9.68 -22.02 -8.81
N SER A 76 10.18 -22.86 -7.90
CA SER A 76 9.35 -23.88 -7.26
C SER A 76 8.30 -23.26 -6.33
N PRO A 77 7.16 -23.94 -6.10
CA PRO A 77 6.14 -23.48 -5.15
C PRO A 77 6.69 -23.17 -3.76
N ASP A 78 7.60 -23.99 -3.24
CA ASP A 78 8.23 -23.78 -1.93
C ASP A 78 9.06 -22.49 -1.89
N LEU A 79 9.77 -22.19 -2.99
CA LEU A 79 10.57 -20.97 -3.09
C LEU A 79 9.67 -19.73 -3.18
N LEU A 80 8.51 -19.83 -3.85
CA LEU A 80 7.50 -18.76 -3.88
C LEU A 80 6.84 -18.54 -2.52
N VAL A 81 6.56 -19.61 -1.77
CA VAL A 81 6.07 -19.49 -0.38
C VAL A 81 7.09 -18.77 0.48
N ARG A 82 8.37 -19.18 0.40
CA ARG A 82 9.45 -18.51 1.12
C ARG A 82 9.57 -17.04 0.74
N TRP A 83 9.46 -16.72 -0.54
CA TRP A 83 9.48 -15.34 -1.03
C TRP A 83 8.38 -14.48 -0.39
N VAL A 84 7.14 -14.97 -0.33
CA VAL A 84 6.03 -14.26 0.32
C VAL A 84 6.27 -14.09 1.83
N GLN A 85 6.84 -15.09 2.51
CA GLN A 85 7.18 -14.98 3.93
C GLN A 85 8.22 -13.89 4.18
N GLU A 86 9.28 -13.84 3.38
CA GLU A 86 10.32 -12.82 3.47
C GLU A 86 9.77 -11.41 3.19
N ILE A 87 8.84 -11.28 2.24
CA ILE A 87 8.14 -10.02 1.97
C ILE A 87 7.37 -9.55 3.20
N LYS A 88 6.57 -10.44 3.81
CA LYS A 88 5.79 -10.12 5.02
C LYS A 88 6.69 -9.69 6.18
N ASN A 89 7.84 -10.35 6.33
CA ASN A 89 8.78 -10.07 7.40
C ASN A 89 9.53 -8.73 7.23
N ARG A 90 9.83 -8.32 5.99
CA ARG A 90 10.79 -7.23 5.72
C ARG A 90 10.20 -6.00 5.02
N CYS A 91 8.94 -6.04 4.62
CA CYS A 91 8.28 -4.92 3.98
C CYS A 91 7.90 -3.84 5.02
N PRO A 92 8.48 -2.62 4.96
CA PRO A 92 8.19 -1.57 5.93
C PRO A 92 6.74 -1.10 5.88
N ILE A 93 6.08 -1.22 4.72
CA ILE A 93 4.64 -0.93 4.61
C ILE A 93 3.84 -1.98 5.37
N ASN A 94 4.17 -3.26 5.24
CA ASN A 94 3.48 -4.31 5.98
C ASN A 94 3.63 -4.10 7.49
N ASP A 95 4.83 -3.74 7.94
CA ASP A 95 5.09 -3.40 9.34
C ASP A 95 4.23 -2.22 9.81
N ASN A 96 4.23 -1.08 9.09
CA ASN A 96 3.41 0.09 9.40
C ASN A 96 1.89 -0.18 9.38
N LEU A 97 1.42 -1.18 8.62
CA LEU A 97 0.01 -1.56 8.57
C LEU A 97 -0.40 -2.44 9.75
N LEU A 98 0.54 -3.23 10.28
CA LEU A 98 0.30 -4.11 11.43
C LEU A 98 0.55 -3.41 12.77
N ASN A 99 1.41 -2.40 12.78
CA ASN A 99 1.86 -1.73 13.98
C ASN A 99 1.51 -0.23 13.95
N PRO A 100 1.03 0.36 15.07
CA PRO A 100 0.87 1.80 15.16
C PRO A 100 2.22 2.52 15.04
N THR A 101 2.40 3.25 13.96
CA THR A 101 3.57 4.12 13.76
C THR A 101 3.19 5.56 14.06
N PRO A 102 3.75 6.21 15.10
CA PRO A 102 3.44 7.61 15.43
C PRO A 102 3.79 8.55 14.28
N ILE A 103 2.91 9.51 14.02
CA ILE A 103 3.13 10.57 13.03
C ILE A 103 3.05 11.90 13.77
N ASP A 104 4.09 12.73 13.62
CA ASP A 104 4.09 14.10 14.10
C ASP A 104 3.77 15.04 12.93
N PHE A 105 2.73 15.86 13.10
CA PHE A 105 2.29 16.81 12.09
C PHE A 105 2.74 18.20 12.50
N GLN A 106 3.65 18.78 11.72
CA GLN A 106 4.11 20.15 11.91
C GLN A 106 3.63 21.02 10.77
N LEU A 107 2.88 22.07 11.10
CA LEU A 107 2.53 23.12 10.16
C LEU A 107 3.61 24.20 10.19
N ILE A 108 4.47 24.22 9.17
CA ILE A 108 5.45 25.29 9.00
C ILE A 108 4.83 26.37 8.13
N ASN A 109 4.36 27.45 8.74
CA ASN A 109 3.87 28.61 8.01
C ASN A 109 5.05 29.42 7.47
N THR A 110 5.08 29.66 6.16
CA THR A 110 6.12 30.46 5.49
C THR A 110 5.66 31.87 5.11
N TYR A 111 4.45 32.28 5.51
CA TYR A 111 4.00 33.66 5.29
C TYR A 111 4.38 34.56 6.48
N PRO A 112 5.28 35.53 6.32
CA PRO A 112 5.42 36.61 7.30
C PRO A 112 4.11 37.40 7.31
N GLU A 113 3.63 37.76 8.50
CA GLU A 113 2.41 38.53 8.69
C GLU A 113 2.36 39.72 7.71
N ILE A 114 1.33 39.76 6.86
CA ILE A 114 1.04 40.96 6.09
C ILE A 114 0.57 41.99 7.10
N VAL A 115 1.50 42.85 7.54
CA VAL A 115 1.22 43.97 8.43
C VAL A 115 0.34 44.96 7.67
N HIS A 116 -0.97 44.82 7.80
CA HIS A 116 -1.91 45.84 7.33
C HIS A 116 -1.65 47.13 8.10
N HIS A 117 -0.88 48.04 7.51
CA HIS A 117 -0.81 49.42 7.95
C HIS A 117 -2.09 50.10 7.48
N GLY A 118 -2.98 50.40 8.44
CA GLY A 118 -4.13 51.27 8.25
C GLY A 118 -3.73 52.74 8.21
#